data_AF-A0A9E5NDF4-F1
#
_entry.id   AF-A0A9E5NDF4-F1
#
_cell.length_a   1.000
_cell.length_b   1.000
_cell.length_c   1.000
_cell.angle_alpha   90.00
_cell.angle_beta   90.00
_cell.angle_gamma   90.00
#
_symmetry.space_group_name_H-M   'P 1'
#
loop_
_entity.id
_entity.type
_entity.pdbx_description
1 polymer ?
#
loop_
_entity_poly.entity_id
_entity_poly.type
_entity_poly.pdbx_seq_one_letter_code
_entity_poly.pdbx_strand_id
1 'polypeptide(L)'
;IRADLDRKAEYQEELRQAEAQVAGCISDLQAARGELDELQAKSTEGSVKRQELSDVEAEGRRRAAELKQLRGRIAQVDPTETERCRRSLQEIHQDLSMLDELRDKGQAVEQAIRELSEEKSSLAAVNEKLAEDMGALKEEIDLLGRAGATCPLCGSDLTDEHRQEILGQKQADGKAKAAQYRENDAVIKENTQGITAWQADFVEIQQTTQKEKS
;
A
#
# COMPACT_ATOMS: atom_id res chain seq x y z
N ILE A 1 -77.19 -64.55 -72.97
CA ILE A 1 -76.22 -63.87 -73.87
C ILE A 1 -76.66 -62.45 -74.24
N ARG A 2 -77.78 -62.22 -74.96
CA ARG A 2 -78.18 -60.84 -75.36
C ARG A 2 -78.67 -59.98 -74.18
N ALA A 3 -79.46 -60.53 -73.25
CA ALA A 3 -79.89 -59.84 -72.03
C ALA A 3 -78.78 -59.58 -70.99
N ASP A 4 -77.70 -60.37 -71.04
CA ASP A 4 -76.53 -60.18 -70.15
C ASP A 4 -75.60 -59.07 -70.67
N LEU A 5 -75.66 -58.77 -71.97
CA LEU A 5 -74.89 -57.69 -72.59
C LEU A 5 -75.52 -56.30 -72.32
N ASP A 6 -76.85 -56.21 -72.21
CA ASP A 6 -77.54 -54.96 -71.86
C ASP A 6 -77.29 -54.57 -70.39
N ARG A 7 -77.33 -55.54 -69.47
CA ARG A 7 -76.98 -55.31 -68.04
C ARG A 7 -75.50 -55.00 -67.81
N LYS A 8 -74.61 -55.43 -68.71
CA LYS A 8 -73.17 -55.15 -68.63
C LYS A 8 -72.88 -53.64 -68.71
N ALA A 9 -73.63 -52.89 -69.52
CA ALA A 9 -73.45 -51.44 -69.62
C ALA A 9 -73.90 -50.72 -68.34
N GLU A 10 -75.00 -51.17 -67.73
CA GLU A 10 -75.50 -50.66 -66.45
C GLU A 10 -74.49 -50.92 -65.32
N TYR A 11 -73.97 -52.15 -65.19
CA TYR A 11 -72.94 -52.47 -64.20
C TYR A 11 -71.62 -51.72 -64.43
N GLN A 12 -71.25 -51.43 -65.69
CA GLN A 12 -70.07 -50.63 -66.00
C GLN A 12 -70.24 -49.17 -65.57
N GLU A 13 -71.45 -48.64 -65.68
CA GLU A 13 -71.75 -47.27 -65.24
C GLU A 13 -71.83 -47.18 -63.71
N GLU A 14 -72.45 -48.14 -63.05
CA GLU A 14 -72.44 -48.25 -61.58
C GLU A 14 -71.01 -48.39 -61.03
N LEU A 15 -70.17 -49.21 -61.69
CA LEU A 15 -68.77 -49.36 -61.32
C LEU A 15 -68.00 -48.05 -61.47
N ARG A 16 -68.19 -47.31 -62.58
CA ARG A 16 -67.56 -45.99 -62.77
C ARG A 16 -68.01 -44.98 -61.72
N GLN A 17 -69.29 -44.99 -61.36
CA GLN A 17 -69.82 -44.11 -60.31
C GLN A 17 -69.23 -44.47 -58.94
N ALA A 18 -69.14 -45.76 -58.61
CA ALA A 18 -68.50 -46.23 -57.39
C ALA A 18 -67.00 -45.90 -57.36
N GLU A 19 -66.28 -46.09 -58.47
CA GLU A 19 -64.86 -45.72 -58.60
C GLU A 19 -64.65 -44.21 -58.43
N ALA A 20 -65.51 -43.38 -59.02
CA ALA A 20 -65.48 -41.93 -58.87
C ALA A 20 -65.77 -41.51 -57.41
N GLN A 21 -66.73 -42.15 -56.75
CA GLN A 21 -67.03 -41.91 -55.33
C GLN A 21 -65.86 -42.32 -54.44
N VAL A 22 -65.26 -43.48 -54.67
CA VAL A 22 -64.07 -43.93 -53.92
C VAL A 22 -62.89 -42.99 -54.14
N ALA A 23 -62.64 -42.55 -55.38
CA ALA A 23 -61.60 -41.57 -55.67
C ALA A 23 -61.83 -40.23 -54.94
N GLY A 24 -63.09 -39.76 -54.91
CA GLY A 24 -63.48 -38.58 -54.13
C GLY A 24 -63.22 -38.76 -52.63
N CYS A 25 -63.70 -39.85 -52.04
CA CYS A 25 -63.47 -40.18 -50.63
C CYS A 25 -61.98 -40.31 -50.28
N ILE A 26 -61.15 -40.87 -51.18
CA ILE A 26 -59.70 -40.96 -50.99
C ILE A 26 -59.08 -39.56 -50.98
N SER A 27 -59.47 -38.69 -51.91
CA SER A 27 -59.01 -37.30 -51.96
C SER A 27 -59.39 -36.53 -50.70
N ASP A 28 -60.64 -36.68 -50.23
CA ASP A 28 -61.13 -36.02 -49.01
C ASP A 28 -60.38 -36.53 -47.76
N LEU A 29 -60.13 -37.84 -47.68
CA LEU A 29 -59.33 -38.42 -46.60
C LEU A 29 -57.87 -37.96 -46.63
N GLN A 30 -57.29 -37.75 -47.82
CA GLN A 30 -55.94 -37.21 -47.96
C GLN A 30 -55.88 -35.74 -47.51
N ALA A 31 -56.85 -34.93 -47.89
CA ALA A 31 -56.97 -33.54 -47.45
C ALA A 31 -57.13 -33.45 -45.91
N ALA A 32 -58.05 -34.23 -45.35
CA ALA A 32 -58.29 -34.28 -43.91
C ALA A 32 -57.06 -34.76 -43.12
N ARG A 33 -56.25 -35.69 -43.68
CA ARG A 33 -54.98 -36.10 -43.08
C ARG A 33 -53.95 -34.97 -43.10
N GLY A 34 -53.83 -34.25 -44.21
CA GLY A 34 -52.94 -33.08 -44.29
C GLY A 34 -53.29 -32.01 -43.26
N GLU A 35 -54.58 -31.70 -43.10
CA GLU A 35 -55.06 -30.79 -42.07
C GLU A 35 -54.74 -31.29 -40.65
N LEU A 36 -54.90 -32.60 -40.40
CA LEU A 36 -54.57 -33.19 -39.10
C LEU A 36 -53.07 -33.10 -38.79
N ASP A 37 -52.20 -33.39 -39.76
CA ASP A 37 -50.75 -33.31 -39.61
C ASP A 37 -50.31 -31.86 -39.32
N GLU A 38 -50.90 -30.87 -40.00
CA GLU A 38 -50.65 -29.45 -39.72
C GLU A 38 -51.11 -29.04 -38.31
N LEU A 39 -52.28 -29.50 -37.88
CA LEU A 39 -52.78 -29.23 -36.54
C LEU A 39 -51.91 -29.89 -35.47
N GLN A 40 -51.41 -31.10 -35.73
CA GLN A 40 -50.46 -31.78 -34.85
C GLN A 40 -49.14 -31.00 -34.75
N ALA A 41 -48.58 -30.52 -35.86
CA ALA A 41 -47.37 -29.70 -35.87
C ALA A 41 -47.55 -28.38 -35.10
N LYS A 42 -48.68 -27.70 -35.30
CA LYS A 42 -49.02 -26.47 -34.53
C LYS A 42 -49.19 -26.77 -33.03
N SER A 43 -49.75 -27.93 -32.68
CA SER A 43 -49.92 -28.35 -31.29
C SER A 43 -48.59 -28.64 -30.60
N THR A 44 -47.66 -29.34 -31.28
CA THR A 44 -46.32 -29.62 -30.75
C THR A 44 -45.51 -28.33 -30.61
N GLU A 45 -45.51 -27.44 -31.60
CA GLU A 45 -44.88 -26.12 -31.52
C GLU A 45 -45.46 -25.31 -30.35
N GLY A 46 -46.78 -25.29 -30.19
CA GLY A 46 -47.45 -24.65 -29.07
C GLY A 46 -47.06 -25.27 -27.72
N SER A 47 -46.81 -26.58 -27.66
CA SER A 47 -46.34 -27.26 -26.45
C SER A 47 -44.92 -26.86 -26.09
N VAL A 48 -44.01 -26.74 -27.06
CA VAL A 48 -42.64 -26.28 -26.84
C VAL A 48 -42.65 -24.85 -26.32
N LYS A 49 -43.38 -23.94 -26.97
CA LYS A 49 -43.49 -22.55 -26.52
C LYS A 49 -44.07 -22.42 -25.11
N ARG A 50 -45.06 -23.26 -24.76
CA ARG A 50 -45.60 -23.30 -23.39
C ARG A 50 -44.56 -23.75 -22.37
N GLN A 51 -43.72 -24.72 -22.72
CA GLN A 51 -42.64 -25.17 -21.86
C GLN A 51 -41.59 -24.07 -21.66
N GLU A 52 -41.16 -23.41 -22.74
CA GLU A 52 -40.20 -22.29 -22.69
C GLU A 52 -40.73 -21.14 -21.82
N LEU A 53 -42.01 -20.77 -21.99
CA LEU A 53 -42.65 -19.75 -21.16
C LEU A 53 -42.67 -20.17 -19.67
N SER A 54 -43.01 -21.43 -19.39
CA SER A 54 -43.00 -21.98 -18.03
C SER A 54 -41.61 -21.89 -17.39
N ASP A 55 -40.56 -22.17 -18.15
CA ASP A 55 -39.17 -22.11 -17.67
C ASP A 55 -38.74 -20.66 -17.38
N VAL A 56 -39.04 -19.73 -18.29
CA VAL A 56 -38.77 -18.29 -18.09
C VAL A 56 -39.53 -17.75 -16.88
N GLU A 57 -40.79 -18.13 -16.70
CA GLU A 57 -41.56 -17.76 -15.52
C GLU A 57 -40.97 -18.33 -14.23
N ALA A 58 -40.49 -19.57 -14.26
CA ALA A 58 -39.83 -20.19 -13.11
C ALA A 58 -38.55 -19.45 -12.73
N GLU A 59 -37.73 -19.06 -13.70
CA GLU A 59 -36.56 -18.22 -13.48
C GLU A 59 -36.93 -16.83 -12.94
N GLY A 60 -37.97 -16.21 -13.51
CA GLY A 60 -38.50 -14.93 -13.04
C GLY A 60 -38.92 -14.98 -11.57
N ARG A 61 -39.64 -16.04 -11.18
CA ARG A 61 -40.02 -16.30 -9.78
C ARG A 61 -38.81 -16.47 -8.87
N ARG A 62 -37.78 -17.21 -9.31
CA ARG A 62 -36.54 -17.39 -8.54
C ARG A 62 -35.81 -16.08 -8.30
N ARG A 63 -35.58 -15.29 -9.36
CA ARG A 63 -34.91 -13.98 -9.27
C ARG A 63 -35.70 -12.99 -8.40
N ALA A 64 -37.03 -13.00 -8.49
CA ALA A 64 -37.88 -12.16 -7.65
C ALA A 64 -37.76 -12.52 -6.16
N ALA A 65 -37.68 -13.81 -5.84
CA ALA A 65 -37.46 -14.27 -4.47
C ALA A 65 -36.08 -13.85 -3.94
N GLU A 66 -35.03 -13.98 -4.75
CA GLU A 66 -33.67 -13.55 -4.41
C GLU A 66 -33.59 -12.03 -4.16
N LEU A 67 -34.18 -11.22 -5.04
CA LEU A 67 -34.26 -9.77 -4.86
C LEU A 67 -34.98 -9.39 -3.56
N LYS A 68 -36.06 -10.11 -3.21
CA LYS A 68 -36.78 -9.89 -1.96
C LYS A 68 -35.89 -10.21 -0.76
N GLN A 69 -35.14 -11.31 -0.81
CA GLN A 69 -34.20 -11.69 0.25
C GLN A 69 -33.08 -10.65 0.41
N LEU A 70 -32.47 -10.20 -0.70
CA LEU A 70 -31.41 -9.19 -0.68
C LEU A 70 -31.91 -7.84 -0.13
N ARG A 71 -33.11 -7.40 -0.55
CA ARG A 71 -33.75 -6.21 0.01
C ARG A 71 -34.01 -6.33 1.51
N GLY A 72 -34.45 -7.50 1.97
CA GLY A 72 -34.62 -7.79 3.39
C GLY A 72 -33.31 -7.66 4.16
N ARG A 73 -32.21 -8.19 3.62
CA ARG A 73 -30.87 -8.06 4.22
C ARG A 73 -30.39 -6.61 4.26
N ILE A 74 -30.60 -5.84 3.20
CA ILE A 74 -30.23 -4.41 3.17
C ILE A 74 -31.06 -3.62 4.19
N ALA A 75 -32.36 -3.91 4.31
CA ALA A 75 -33.23 -3.24 5.28
C ALA A 75 -32.90 -3.57 6.75
N GLN A 76 -32.22 -4.70 7.00
CA GLN A 76 -31.71 -5.06 8.33
C GLN A 76 -30.41 -4.33 8.69
N VAL A 77 -29.72 -3.71 7.72
CA VAL A 77 -28.55 -2.89 8.02
C VAL A 77 -29.04 -1.56 8.58
N ASP A 78 -28.73 -1.30 9.85
CA ASP A 78 -29.01 -0.02 10.45
C ASP A 78 -28.10 1.06 9.84
N PRO A 79 -28.65 2.05 9.12
CA PRO A 79 -27.86 3.11 8.51
C PRO A 79 -27.17 3.99 9.57
N THR A 80 -27.75 4.10 10.77
CA THR A 80 -27.20 4.89 11.87
C THR A 80 -26.00 4.19 12.52
N GLU A 81 -26.04 2.87 12.68
CA GLU A 81 -24.89 2.09 13.14
C GLU A 81 -23.78 2.10 12.09
N THR A 82 -24.13 1.95 10.80
CA THR A 82 -23.17 2.03 9.70
C THR A 82 -22.44 3.38 9.68
N GLU A 83 -23.20 4.47 9.85
CA GLU A 83 -22.63 5.82 9.89
C GLU A 83 -21.81 6.05 11.17
N ARG A 84 -22.25 5.53 12.31
CA ARG A 84 -21.48 5.59 13.57
C ARG A 84 -20.14 4.88 13.42
N CYS A 85 -20.14 3.66 12.88
CA CYS A 85 -18.92 2.89 12.62
C CYS A 85 -18.01 3.62 11.62
N ARG A 86 -18.57 4.23 10.58
CA ARG A 86 -17.80 5.03 9.61
C ARG A 86 -17.11 6.22 10.26
N ARG A 87 -17.82 6.98 11.10
CA ARG A 87 -17.24 8.13 11.82
C ARG A 87 -16.17 7.69 12.81
N SER A 88 -16.45 6.65 13.59
CA SER A 88 -15.47 6.11 14.55
C SER A 88 -14.20 5.61 13.84
N LEU A 89 -14.33 4.95 12.68
CA LEU A 89 -13.16 4.57 11.86
C LEU A 89 -12.40 5.79 11.34
N GLN A 90 -13.09 6.86 10.96
CA GLN A 90 -12.45 8.10 10.51
C GLN A 90 -11.68 8.78 11.64
N GLU A 91 -12.26 8.87 12.84
CA GLU A 91 -11.61 9.40 14.05
C GLU A 91 -10.37 8.59 14.39
N ILE A 92 -10.49 7.25 14.46
CA ILE A 92 -9.34 6.37 14.74
C ILE A 92 -8.24 6.53 13.68
N HIS A 93 -8.58 6.66 12.40
CA HIS A 93 -7.57 6.91 11.36
C HIS A 93 -6.86 8.26 11.52
N GLN A 94 -7.58 9.31 11.95
CA GLN A 94 -6.98 10.61 12.23
C GLN A 94 -6.02 10.53 13.42
N ASP A 95 -6.44 9.86 14.50
CA ASP A 95 -5.62 9.64 15.68
C ASP A 95 -4.35 8.83 15.36
N LEU A 96 -4.47 7.76 14.55
CA LEU A 96 -3.33 6.98 14.09
C LEU A 96 -2.35 7.81 13.27
N SER A 97 -2.85 8.63 12.34
CA SER A 97 -2.01 9.52 11.54
C SER A 97 -1.23 10.51 12.40
N MET A 98 -1.90 11.10 13.41
CA MET A 98 -1.26 12.02 14.35
C MET A 98 -0.20 11.32 15.20
N LEU A 99 -0.48 10.11 15.69
CA LEU A 99 0.49 9.31 16.45
C LEU A 99 1.70 8.90 15.61
N ASP A 100 1.50 8.58 14.32
CA ASP A 100 2.59 8.30 13.38
C ASP A 100 3.48 9.54 13.19
N GLU A 101 2.90 10.72 13.00
CA GLU A 101 3.67 11.97 12.89
C GLU A 101 4.47 12.29 14.15
N LEU A 102 3.88 12.07 15.34
CA LEU A 102 4.56 12.25 16.62
C LEU A 102 5.71 11.25 16.80
N ARG A 103 5.51 9.99 16.39
CA ARG A 103 6.57 8.98 16.41
C ARG A 103 7.73 9.38 15.50
N ASP A 104 7.43 9.78 14.27
CA ASP A 104 8.46 10.14 13.29
C ASP A 104 9.25 11.37 13.73
N LYS A 105 8.57 12.37 14.32
CA LYS A 105 9.23 13.50 15.01
C LYS A 105 10.13 13.02 16.15
N GLY A 106 9.64 12.13 17.00
CA GLY A 106 10.43 11.56 18.11
C GLY A 106 11.70 10.86 17.62
N GLN A 107 11.60 10.05 16.55
CA GLN A 107 12.75 9.38 15.94
C GLN A 107 13.77 10.37 15.37
N ALA A 108 13.31 11.44 14.70
CA ALA A 108 14.20 12.47 14.17
C ALA A 108 14.94 13.21 15.29
N VAL A 109 14.25 13.54 16.39
CA VAL A 109 14.85 14.20 17.56
C VAL A 109 15.88 13.28 18.24
N GLU A 110 15.56 11.99 18.43
CA GLU A 110 16.53 11.03 18.98
C GLU A 110 17.78 10.92 18.13
N GLN A 111 17.61 10.87 16.80
CA GLN A 111 18.74 10.80 15.87
C GLN A 111 19.62 12.04 15.96
N ALA A 112 19.02 13.24 15.99
CA ALA A 112 19.75 14.50 16.16
C ALA A 112 20.53 14.54 17.48
N ILE A 113 19.94 14.07 18.59
CA ILE A 113 20.63 13.99 19.88
C ILE A 113 21.84 13.05 19.80
N ARG A 114 21.70 11.89 19.14
CA ARG A 114 22.79 10.93 18.98
C ARG A 114 23.94 11.52 18.19
N GLU A 115 23.67 12.12 17.03
CA GLU A 115 24.68 12.73 16.16
C GLU A 115 25.46 13.84 16.88
N LEU A 116 24.75 14.77 17.54
CA LEU A 116 25.40 15.85 18.31
C LEU A 116 26.21 15.30 19.49
N SER A 117 25.75 14.21 20.12
CA SER A 117 26.46 13.57 21.24
C SER A 117 27.74 12.87 20.78
N GLU A 118 27.69 12.20 19.63
CA GLU A 118 28.86 11.55 19.01
C GLU A 118 29.91 12.59 18.61
N GLU A 119 29.50 13.66 17.94
CA GLU A 119 30.41 14.75 17.55
C GLU A 119 31.02 15.42 18.78
N LYS A 120 30.20 15.74 19.79
CA LYS A 120 30.68 16.29 21.06
C LYS A 120 31.73 15.38 21.71
N SER A 121 31.46 14.08 21.79
CA SER A 121 32.38 13.10 22.37
C SER A 121 33.70 13.03 21.62
N SER A 122 33.64 13.02 20.28
CA SER A 122 34.82 13.01 19.41
C SER A 122 35.66 14.27 19.60
N LEU A 123 35.04 15.46 19.56
CA LEU A 123 35.71 16.74 19.78
C LEU A 123 36.31 16.85 21.19
N ALA A 124 35.62 16.33 22.21
CA ALA A 124 36.13 16.30 23.57
C ALA A 124 37.41 15.46 23.69
N ALA A 125 37.44 14.28 23.06
CA ALA A 125 38.64 13.43 23.02
C ALA A 125 39.79 14.11 22.26
N VAL A 126 39.50 14.80 21.14
CA VAL A 126 40.50 15.60 20.42
C VAL A 126 41.05 16.72 21.30
N ASN A 127 40.18 17.41 22.05
CA ASN A 127 40.58 18.48 22.95
C ASN A 127 41.42 18.00 24.12
N GLU A 128 41.10 16.84 24.69
CA GLU A 128 41.91 16.20 25.73
C GLU A 128 43.33 15.94 25.22
N LYS A 129 43.46 15.32 24.04
CA LYS A 129 44.76 15.10 23.40
C LYS A 129 45.50 16.40 23.07
N LEU A 130 44.80 17.42 22.56
CA LEU A 130 45.40 18.74 22.31
C LEU A 130 45.93 19.38 23.60
N ALA A 131 45.24 19.20 24.73
CA ALA A 131 45.69 19.72 26.02
C ALA A 131 46.97 19.04 26.50
N GLU A 132 47.05 17.71 26.37
CA GLU A 132 48.27 16.93 26.67
C GLU A 132 49.45 17.37 25.78
N ASP A 133 49.21 17.44 24.46
CA ASP A 133 50.19 17.89 23.47
C ASP A 133 50.72 19.30 23.75
N MET A 134 49.83 20.24 24.10
CA MET A 134 50.21 21.60 24.47
C MET A 134 51.01 21.64 25.77
N GLY A 135 50.69 20.77 26.74
CA GLY A 135 51.46 20.58 27.98
C GLY A 135 52.89 20.13 27.68
N ALA A 136 53.05 19.08 26.89
CA ALA A 136 54.36 18.57 26.46
C ALA A 136 55.16 19.61 25.66
N LEU A 137 54.52 20.31 24.71
CA LEU A 137 55.16 21.39 23.95
C LEU A 137 55.65 22.52 24.86
N LYS A 138 54.88 22.87 25.90
CA LYS A 138 55.27 23.91 26.85
C LYS A 138 56.50 23.49 27.66
N GLU A 139 56.56 22.24 28.11
CA GLU A 139 57.73 21.70 28.81
C GLU A 139 58.98 21.70 27.90
N GLU A 140 58.83 21.30 26.63
CA GLU A 140 59.92 21.36 25.65
C GLU A 140 60.42 22.79 25.38
N ILE A 141 59.49 23.75 25.24
CA ILE A 141 59.81 25.18 25.09
C ILE A 141 60.57 25.70 26.32
N ASP A 142 60.12 25.34 27.53
CA ASP A 142 60.76 25.77 28.77
C ASP A 142 62.17 25.17 28.93
N LEU A 143 62.35 23.90 28.54
CA LEU A 143 63.66 23.23 28.53
C LEU A 143 64.62 23.86 27.51
N LEU A 144 64.15 24.07 26.27
CA LEU A 144 64.94 24.73 25.22
C LEU A 144 65.28 26.17 25.57
N GLY A 145 64.38 26.91 26.23
CA GLY A 145 64.61 28.28 26.67
C GLY A 145 65.72 28.41 27.74
N ARG A 146 65.99 27.34 28.50
CA ARG A 146 67.05 27.28 29.51
C ARG A 146 68.36 26.66 28.99
N ALA A 147 68.39 26.20 27.75
CA ALA A 147 69.52 25.47 27.18
C ALA A 147 70.70 26.38 26.78
N GLY A 148 71.92 25.91 27.08
CA GLY A 148 73.19 26.52 26.65
C GLY A 148 73.61 26.06 25.24
N ALA A 149 74.91 25.77 25.04
CA ALA A 149 75.47 25.38 23.75
C ALA A 149 75.11 23.97 23.27
N THR A 150 74.42 23.17 24.08
CA THR A 150 74.03 21.79 23.76
C THR A 150 72.52 21.63 23.93
N CYS A 151 71.86 21.05 22.92
CA CYS A 151 70.43 20.83 22.94
C CYS A 151 70.05 19.76 23.98
N PRO A 152 69.17 20.06 24.96
CA PRO A 152 68.79 19.12 26.01
C PRO A 152 67.89 17.97 25.50
N LEU A 153 67.36 18.08 24.27
CA LEU A 153 66.46 17.08 23.67
C LEU A 153 67.19 16.02 22.85
N CYS A 154 68.28 16.39 22.18
CA CYS A 154 69.01 15.49 21.26
C CYS A 154 70.54 15.45 21.48
N GLY A 155 71.08 16.26 22.41
CA GLY A 155 72.50 16.27 22.76
C GLY A 155 73.43 16.88 21.70
N SER A 156 72.89 17.50 20.64
CA SER A 156 73.67 18.12 19.56
C SER A 156 74.10 19.55 19.92
N ASP A 157 75.18 20.04 19.29
CA ASP A 157 75.59 21.44 19.40
C ASP A 157 74.46 22.35 18.86
N LEU A 158 74.06 23.32 19.69
CA LEU A 158 72.93 24.19 19.43
C LEU A 158 73.42 25.64 19.38
N THR A 159 73.40 26.25 18.19
CA THR A 159 73.67 27.68 18.05
C THR A 159 72.48 28.49 18.54
N ASP A 160 72.74 29.73 18.95
CA ASP A 160 71.69 30.63 19.43
C ASP A 160 70.63 30.93 18.36
N GLU A 161 71.01 31.06 17.08
CA GLU A 161 70.05 31.24 15.98
C GLU A 161 69.14 30.02 15.81
N HIS A 162 69.72 28.80 15.82
CA HIS A 162 68.94 27.58 15.64
C HIS A 162 68.00 27.32 16.82
N ARG A 163 68.43 27.67 18.05
CA ARG A 163 67.56 27.64 19.24
C ARG A 163 66.35 28.56 19.08
N GLN A 164 66.55 29.79 18.60
CA GLN A 164 65.47 30.75 18.40
C GLN A 164 64.49 30.29 17.31
N GLU A 165 64.99 29.70 16.23
CA GLU A 165 64.16 29.12 15.16
C GLU A 165 63.26 28.00 15.69
N ILE A 166 63.83 27.03 16.41
CA ILE A 166 63.07 25.91 17.00
C ILE A 166 62.04 26.43 18.00
N LEU A 167 62.40 27.40 18.86
CA LEU A 167 61.47 28.03 19.79
C LEU A 167 60.32 28.72 19.06
N GLY A 168 60.61 29.45 17.99
CA GLY A 168 59.59 30.10 17.15
C GLY A 168 58.63 29.10 16.53
N GLN A 169 59.15 27.99 15.99
CA GLN A 169 58.33 26.94 15.40
C GLN A 169 57.43 26.25 16.44
N LYS A 170 57.96 25.90 17.62
CA LYS A 170 57.18 25.28 18.69
C LYS A 170 56.13 26.23 19.27
N GLN A 171 56.43 27.52 19.38
CA GLN A 171 55.45 28.52 19.79
C GLN A 171 54.34 28.70 18.76
N ALA A 172 54.65 28.65 17.46
CA ALA A 172 53.66 28.69 16.40
C ALA A 172 52.75 27.46 16.43
N ASP A 173 53.31 26.26 16.61
CA ASP A 173 52.55 25.00 16.77
C ASP A 173 51.63 25.07 18.00
N GLY A 174 52.13 25.50 19.15
CA GLY A 174 51.32 25.69 20.36
C GLY A 174 50.16 26.68 20.16
N LYS A 175 50.37 27.78 19.41
CA LYS A 175 49.30 28.73 19.07
C LYS A 175 48.25 28.10 18.15
N ALA A 176 48.65 27.30 17.17
CA ALA A 176 47.74 26.60 16.27
C ALA A 176 46.89 25.58 17.04
N LYS A 177 47.50 24.74 17.88
CA LYS A 177 46.79 23.79 18.76
C LYS A 177 45.82 24.50 19.71
N ALA A 178 46.21 25.63 20.29
CA ALA A 178 45.33 26.43 21.14
C ALA A 178 44.16 27.07 20.38
N ALA A 179 44.34 27.43 19.11
CA ALA A 179 43.26 27.92 18.26
C ALA A 179 42.25 26.78 17.96
N GLN A 180 42.73 25.62 17.56
CA GLN A 180 41.91 24.44 17.31
C GLN A 180 41.15 24.00 18.57
N TYR A 181 41.80 24.00 19.74
CA TYR A 181 41.15 23.68 21.01
C TYR A 181 39.94 24.59 21.27
N ARG A 182 40.11 25.92 21.06
CA ARG A 182 39.04 26.91 21.26
C ARG A 182 37.91 26.76 20.27
N GLU A 183 38.22 26.43 19.02
CA GLU A 183 37.22 26.15 17.98
C GLU A 183 36.38 24.93 18.36
N ASN A 184 37.02 23.81 18.70
CA ASN A 184 36.36 22.61 19.18
C ASN A 184 35.52 22.87 20.45
N ASP A 185 36.03 23.65 21.40
CA ASP A 185 35.30 24.00 22.63
C ASP A 185 34.04 24.84 22.34
N ALA A 186 34.08 25.71 21.33
CA ALA A 186 32.90 26.44 20.88
C ALA A 186 31.85 25.50 20.30
N VAL A 187 32.24 24.55 19.45
CA VAL A 187 31.33 23.55 18.87
C VAL A 187 30.76 22.62 19.94
N ILE A 188 31.58 22.17 20.90
CA ILE A 188 31.12 21.35 22.04
C ILE A 188 30.03 22.07 22.84
N LYS A 189 30.18 23.38 23.06
CA LYS A 189 29.18 24.21 23.75
C LYS A 189 27.90 24.33 22.95
N GLU A 190 28.01 24.59 21.65
CA GLU A 190 26.86 24.66 20.74
C GLU A 190 26.11 23.31 20.70
N ASN A 191 26.82 22.20 20.51
CA ASN A 191 26.23 20.86 20.52
C ASN A 191 25.59 20.53 21.86
N THR A 192 26.18 20.98 22.98
CA THR A 192 25.57 20.80 24.31
C THR A 192 24.24 21.56 24.43
N GLN A 193 24.19 22.80 23.95
CA GLN A 193 22.95 23.58 23.92
C GLN A 193 21.89 22.93 23.02
N GLY A 194 22.29 22.49 21.83
CA GLY A 194 21.44 21.75 20.89
C GLY A 194 20.86 20.49 21.52
N ILE A 195 21.68 19.64 22.14
CA ILE A 195 21.24 18.43 22.84
C ILE A 195 20.21 18.77 23.92
N THR A 196 20.45 19.81 24.74
CA THR A 196 19.50 20.18 25.80
C THR A 196 18.15 20.67 25.26
N ALA A 197 18.16 21.42 24.15
CA ALA A 197 16.93 21.86 23.49
C ALA A 197 16.14 20.66 22.93
N TRP A 198 16.82 19.78 22.18
CA TRP A 198 16.19 18.58 21.62
C TRP A 198 15.67 17.62 22.70
N GLN A 199 16.35 17.51 23.85
CA GLN A 199 15.87 16.72 24.98
C GLN A 199 14.58 17.28 25.58
N ALA A 200 14.44 18.61 25.65
CA ALA A 200 13.21 19.24 26.11
C ALA A 200 12.05 18.94 25.15
N ASP A 201 12.28 19.09 23.84
CA ASP A 201 11.30 18.78 22.79
C ASP A 201 10.90 17.31 22.82
N PHE A 202 11.86 16.39 23.02
CA PHE A 202 11.58 14.96 23.12
C PHE A 202 10.67 14.63 24.32
N VAL A 203 10.92 15.25 25.47
CA VAL A 203 10.07 15.07 26.66
C VAL A 203 8.64 15.56 26.39
N GLU A 204 8.48 16.67 25.68
CA GLU A 204 7.16 17.19 25.30
C GLU A 204 6.41 16.23 24.36
N ILE A 205 7.10 15.67 23.37
CA ILE A 205 6.53 14.65 22.46
C ILE A 205 6.11 13.40 23.23
N GLN A 206 6.92 12.92 24.18
CA GLN A 206 6.61 11.77 25.03
C GLN A 206 5.39 12.02 25.91
N GLN A 207 5.27 13.22 26.49
CA GLN A 207 4.11 13.59 27.31
C GLN A 207 2.82 13.68 26.48
N THR A 208 2.91 14.21 25.26
CA THR A 208 1.76 14.30 24.34
C THR A 208 1.27 12.91 23.94
N THR A 209 2.18 12.02 23.52
CA THR A 209 1.85 10.64 23.19
C THR A 209 1.34 9.82 24.39
N GLN A 210 1.77 10.13 25.61
CA GLN A 210 1.26 9.44 26.82
C GLN A 210 -0.15 9.91 27.21
N LYS A 211 -0.47 11.19 27.00
CA LYS A 211 -1.83 11.74 27.21
C LYS A 211 -2.82 11.17 26.20
N GLU A 212 -2.42 10.99 24.96
CA GLU A 212 -3.29 10.42 23.92
C GLU A 212 -3.54 8.91 24.11
N LYS A 213 -2.70 8.23 24.89
CA LYS A 213 -2.89 6.81 25.27
C LYS A 213 -3.76 6.60 26.51
N SER A 214 -4.04 7.65 27.30
CA SER A 214 -4.74 7.58 28.60
C SER A 214 -6.20 8.01 28.47
#